data_AF-G5E060-F1
#
_entry.id   AF-G5E060-F1
#
_cell.length_a   1.000
_cell.length_b   1.000
_cell.length_c   1.000
_cell.angle_alpha   90.00
_cell.angle_beta   90.00
_cell.angle_gamma   90.00
#
_symmetry.space_group_name_H-M   'P 1'
#
loop_
_entity.id
_entity.type
_entity.pdbx_description
1 polymer ?
#
loop_
_entity_poly.entity_id
_entity_poly.type
_entity_poly.pdbx_seq_one_letter_code
_entity_poly.pdbx_strand_id
1 'polypeptide(L)'
;MKKMPLFSKSHKNPAEIVKTLKDNMVLLEKQDKKTERTSEEVSNTLQAKEILCGTGDKEPQTETVQLAQELYNSGLLITLIANLHLILYSDQFEDFFKYVEMSTFDIASDAFATFKDLLTRHKLMVAEFLEKNYERIFNDYEKLLHSENYVTKRQSLKLLGELILDRHNFSIMTKYI
;
A
#
# COMPACT_ATOMS: atom_id res chain seq x y z
N MET A 1 -37.40 23.46 -21.60
CA MET A 1 -37.42 22.56 -20.43
C MET A 1 -35.98 22.34 -19.96
N LYS A 2 -35.58 22.94 -18.83
CA LYS A 2 -34.27 22.73 -18.20
C LYS A 2 -34.32 21.39 -17.45
N LYS A 3 -33.51 20.41 -17.86
CA LYS A 3 -33.20 19.22 -17.05
C LYS A 3 -32.20 19.64 -15.97
N MET A 4 -32.52 19.36 -14.71
CA MET A 4 -31.64 19.59 -13.56
C MET A 4 -30.59 18.46 -13.48
N PRO A 5 -29.33 18.75 -13.14
CA PRO A 5 -28.31 17.72 -12.91
C PRO A 5 -28.50 17.12 -11.50
N LEU A 6 -28.82 15.82 -11.45
CA LEU A 6 -28.71 15.02 -10.23
C LEU A 6 -27.25 14.59 -10.03
N PHE A 7 -26.83 14.59 -8.76
CA PHE A 7 -25.51 14.22 -8.21
C PHE A 7 -24.48 15.36 -8.17
N SER A 8 -24.61 16.17 -7.12
CA SER A 8 -23.63 17.13 -6.63
C SER A 8 -22.39 16.41 -6.05
N LYS A 9 -21.20 16.85 -6.48
CA LYS A 9 -19.90 16.54 -5.87
C LYS A 9 -19.95 16.77 -4.35
N SER A 10 -19.87 15.70 -3.56
CA SER A 10 -19.61 15.81 -2.12
C SER A 10 -18.11 16.06 -1.95
N HIS A 11 -17.72 17.33 -1.81
CA HIS A 11 -16.44 17.70 -1.21
C HIS A 11 -16.49 17.25 0.25
N LYS A 12 -15.96 16.06 0.55
CA LYS A 12 -15.77 15.64 1.93
C LYS A 12 -14.64 16.46 2.52
N ASN A 13 -14.89 17.13 3.65
CA ASN A 13 -13.90 17.91 4.39
C ASN A 13 -12.75 16.97 4.82
N PRO A 14 -11.46 17.36 4.70
CA PRO A 14 -10.32 16.58 5.18
C PRO A 14 -10.51 15.95 6.57
N ALA A 15 -11.07 16.72 7.51
CA ALA A 15 -11.36 16.23 8.86
C ALA A 15 -12.43 15.11 8.89
N GLU A 16 -13.41 15.16 8.00
CA GLU A 16 -14.42 14.11 7.84
C GLU A 16 -13.83 12.86 7.18
N ILE A 17 -12.91 13.02 6.24
CA ILE A 17 -12.17 11.90 5.62
C ILE A 17 -11.34 11.20 6.69
N VAL A 18 -10.56 11.94 7.47
CA VAL A 18 -9.72 11.40 8.55
C VAL A 18 -10.58 10.72 9.62
N LYS A 19 -11.70 11.33 10.01
CA LYS A 19 -12.63 10.74 10.98
C LYS A 19 -13.26 9.45 10.45
N THR A 20 -13.76 9.45 9.21
CA THR A 20 -14.35 8.26 8.59
C THR A 20 -13.33 7.14 8.46
N LEU A 21 -12.10 7.46 8.05
CA LEU A 21 -11.03 6.47 7.95
C LEU A 21 -10.70 5.89 9.32
N LYS A 22 -10.59 6.73 10.36
CA LYS A 22 -10.32 6.30 11.73
C LYS A 22 -11.43 5.41 12.29
N ASP A 23 -12.68 5.78 12.09
CA ASP A 23 -13.84 5.01 12.54
C ASP A 23 -13.90 3.64 11.83
N ASN A 24 -13.61 3.61 10.52
CA ASN A 24 -13.54 2.36 9.74
C ASN A 24 -12.36 1.47 10.13
N MET A 25 -11.22 2.06 10.49
CA MET A 25 -10.03 1.31 10.95
C MET A 25 -10.26 0.68 12.33
N VAL A 26 -10.97 1.36 13.24
CA VAL A 26 -11.38 0.80 14.54
C VAL A 26 -12.37 -0.36 14.37
N LEU A 27 -13.19 -0.35 13.31
CA LEU A 27 -14.07 -1.47 12.98
C LEU A 27 -13.32 -2.69 12.43
N LEU A 28 -12.23 -2.47 11.68
CA LEU A 28 -11.36 -3.53 11.16
C LEU A 28 -10.58 -4.26 12.26
N GLU A 29 -10.11 -3.55 13.29
CA GLU A 29 -9.40 -4.14 14.44
C GLU A 29 -10.27 -5.11 15.27
N LYS A 30 -11.60 -5.02 15.18
CA LYS A 30 -12.52 -5.84 15.96
C LYS A 30 -12.77 -7.26 15.42
N GLN A 31 -12.16 -7.63 14.28
CA GLN A 31 -12.25 -8.98 13.67
C GLN A 31 -13.70 -9.54 13.59
N ASP A 32 -14.67 -8.72 13.19
CA ASP A 32 -16.02 -9.22 12.93
C ASP A 32 -16.14 -9.73 11.48
N LYS A 33 -17.04 -10.69 11.21
CA LYS A 33 -17.19 -11.46 9.94
C LYS A 33 -17.55 -10.62 8.68
N LYS A 34 -17.38 -9.30 8.73
CA LYS A 34 -17.71 -8.32 7.68
C LYS A 34 -16.48 -7.68 7.01
N THR A 35 -15.29 -8.24 7.20
CA THR A 35 -13.99 -7.69 6.80
C THR A 35 -13.88 -7.33 5.30
N GLU A 36 -14.59 -8.05 4.41
CA GLU A 36 -14.60 -7.74 2.96
C GLU A 36 -15.25 -6.40 2.61
N ARG A 37 -16.40 -6.05 3.22
CA ARG A 37 -17.09 -4.78 2.92
C ARG A 37 -16.32 -3.56 3.42
N THR A 38 -15.63 -3.70 4.55
CA THR A 38 -14.86 -2.61 5.15
C THR A 38 -13.54 -2.39 4.41
N SER A 39 -12.96 -3.43 3.82
CA SER A 39 -11.80 -3.32 2.91
C SER A 39 -12.12 -2.53 1.64
N GLU A 40 -13.28 -2.76 1.02
CA GLU A 40 -13.76 -1.97 -0.13
C GLU A 40 -13.96 -0.49 0.22
N GLU A 41 -14.52 -0.18 1.40
CA GLU A 41 -14.71 1.21 1.84
C GLU A 41 -13.39 1.93 2.13
N VAL A 42 -12.39 1.24 2.68
CA VAL A 42 -11.04 1.82 2.88
C VAL A 42 -10.33 2.04 1.54
N SER A 43 -10.39 1.08 0.60
CA SER A 43 -9.86 1.25 -0.76
C SER A 43 -10.54 2.42 -1.49
N ASN A 44 -11.87 2.56 -1.37
CA ASN A 44 -12.62 3.70 -1.93
C ASN A 44 -12.26 5.04 -1.27
N THR A 45 -11.83 5.03 0.00
CA THR A 45 -11.35 6.24 0.68
C THR A 45 -9.91 6.58 0.27
N LEU A 46 -9.06 5.57 0.01
CA LEU A 46 -7.74 5.72 -0.59
C LEU A 46 -7.78 6.17 -2.07
N GLN A 47 -8.88 5.91 -2.79
CA GLN A 47 -9.12 6.46 -4.14
C GLN A 47 -9.15 8.00 -4.18
N ALA A 48 -9.10 8.68 -3.03
CA ALA A 48 -8.70 10.09 -2.94
C ALA A 48 -7.24 10.39 -3.38
N LYS A 49 -6.60 9.48 -4.13
CA LYS A 49 -5.28 9.61 -4.79
C LYS A 49 -5.18 10.90 -5.62
N GLU A 50 -6.29 11.37 -6.22
CA GLU A 50 -6.33 12.65 -6.96
C GLU A 50 -6.08 13.88 -6.08
N ILE A 51 -6.45 13.81 -4.80
CA ILE A 51 -6.24 14.90 -3.83
C ILE A 51 -4.83 14.81 -3.22
N LEU A 52 -4.31 13.60 -3.03
CA LEU A 52 -3.03 13.32 -2.38
C LEU A 52 -1.81 13.50 -3.29
N CYS A 53 -1.91 13.08 -4.56
CA CYS A 53 -0.75 13.08 -5.47
C CYS A 53 -0.67 14.35 -6.33
N GLY A 54 -1.74 15.14 -6.41
CA GLY A 54 -1.85 16.25 -7.36
C GLY A 54 -1.83 15.75 -8.81
N THR A 55 -2.55 16.43 -9.69
CA THR A 55 -2.40 16.19 -11.13
C THR A 55 -1.08 16.84 -11.59
N GLY A 56 0.01 16.08 -11.55
CA GLY A 56 1.24 16.19 -12.37
C GLY A 56 2.06 17.48 -12.44
N ASP A 57 1.50 18.67 -12.18
CA ASP A 57 2.12 19.96 -12.55
C ASP A 57 1.71 21.14 -11.64
N LYS A 58 1.06 20.90 -10.49
CA LYS A 58 0.63 21.98 -9.57
C LYS A 58 1.26 21.84 -8.20
N GLU A 59 1.81 22.95 -7.71
CA GLU A 59 2.35 23.11 -6.36
C GLU A 59 1.30 22.66 -5.31
N PRO A 60 1.73 22.01 -4.19
CA PRO A 60 0.79 21.45 -3.22
C PRO A 60 -0.17 22.52 -2.70
N GLN A 61 -1.47 22.29 -2.82
CA GLN A 61 -2.47 23.24 -2.33
C GLN A 61 -2.56 23.19 -0.79
N THR A 62 -3.00 24.28 -0.16
CA THR A 62 -3.13 24.41 1.30
C THR A 62 -3.90 23.25 1.95
N GLU A 63 -4.88 22.69 1.24
CA GLU A 63 -5.69 21.54 1.66
C GLU A 63 -4.85 20.25 1.79
N THR A 64 -3.86 20.04 0.91
CA THR A 64 -2.93 18.89 0.96
C THR A 64 -2.05 18.97 2.20
N VAL A 65 -1.58 20.18 2.55
CA VAL A 65 -0.75 20.43 3.73
C VAL A 65 -1.56 20.23 5.03
N GLN A 66 -2.80 20.71 5.06
CA GLN A 66 -3.69 20.52 6.21
C GLN A 66 -4.03 19.05 6.44
N LEU A 67 -4.30 18.30 5.37
CA LEU A 67 -4.55 16.87 5.46
C LEU A 67 -3.31 16.12 5.96
N ALA A 68 -2.11 16.44 5.44
CA ALA A 68 -0.87 15.85 5.94
C ALA A 68 -0.64 16.12 7.43
N GLN A 69 -0.92 17.36 7.88
CA GLN A 69 -0.85 17.75 9.28
C GLN A 69 -1.87 17.00 10.14
N GLU A 70 -3.10 16.82 9.67
CA GLU A 70 -4.15 16.07 10.37
C GLU A 70 -3.87 14.56 10.40
N LEU A 71 -3.31 13.98 9.34
CA LEU A 71 -2.86 12.58 9.30
C LEU A 71 -1.76 12.31 10.34
N TYR A 72 -0.82 13.25 10.48
CA TYR A 72 0.22 13.20 11.52
C TYR A 72 -0.39 13.33 12.91
N ASN A 73 -1.24 14.34 13.14
CA ASN A 73 -1.82 14.63 14.45
C ASN A 73 -2.83 13.57 14.93
N SER A 74 -3.50 12.87 14.00
CA SER A 74 -4.54 11.89 14.33
C SER A 74 -3.99 10.51 14.71
N GLY A 75 -2.66 10.30 14.57
CA GLY A 75 -2.01 9.00 14.72
C GLY A 75 -2.37 8.02 13.59
N LEU A 76 -3.08 8.47 12.56
CA LEU A 76 -3.60 7.63 11.49
C LEU A 76 -2.49 7.03 10.63
N LEU A 77 -1.36 7.74 10.47
CA LEU A 77 -0.15 7.17 9.87
C LEU A 77 0.33 5.93 10.62
N ILE A 78 0.33 5.98 11.96
CA ILE A 78 0.72 4.84 12.80
C ILE A 78 -0.34 3.74 12.71
N THR A 79 -1.63 4.09 12.66
CA THR A 79 -2.72 3.12 12.48
C THR A 79 -2.69 2.50 11.07
N LEU A 80 -2.31 3.23 10.02
CA LEU A 80 -2.19 2.72 8.65
C LEU A 80 -0.98 1.78 8.54
N ILE A 81 0.13 2.14 9.20
CA ILE A 81 1.28 1.24 9.39
C ILE A 81 0.86 -0.01 10.19
N ALA A 82 0.00 0.13 11.20
CA ALA A 82 -0.56 -1.01 11.94
C ALA A 82 -1.55 -1.85 11.11
N ASN A 83 -2.17 -1.26 10.09
CA ASN A 83 -3.09 -1.91 9.14
C ASN A 83 -2.40 -2.26 7.81
N LEU A 84 -1.12 -2.62 7.88
CA LEU A 84 -0.28 -3.07 6.77
C LEU A 84 -0.95 -4.13 5.86
N HIS A 85 -1.86 -4.92 6.44
CA HIS A 85 -2.69 -5.89 5.71
C HIS A 85 -3.52 -5.25 4.59
N LEU A 86 -4.09 -4.06 4.80
CA LEU A 86 -4.91 -3.41 3.78
C LEU A 86 -4.10 -3.04 2.55
N ILE A 87 -2.83 -2.66 2.73
CA ILE A 87 -1.92 -2.34 1.63
C ILE A 87 -1.44 -3.63 0.94
N LEU A 88 -1.10 -4.67 1.71
CA LEU A 88 -0.67 -5.97 1.15
C LEU A 88 -1.73 -6.58 0.23
N TYR A 89 -3.01 -6.49 0.61
CA TYR A 89 -4.12 -7.06 -0.15
C TYR A 89 -4.77 -6.08 -1.13
N SER A 90 -4.26 -4.85 -1.28
CA SER A 90 -4.81 -3.90 -2.25
C SER A 90 -4.14 -3.99 -3.62
N ASP A 91 -4.85 -3.54 -4.65
CA ASP A 91 -4.31 -3.44 -6.01
C ASP A 91 -3.09 -2.50 -6.11
N GLN A 92 -2.94 -1.58 -5.14
CA GLN A 92 -1.80 -0.66 -5.12
C GLN A 92 -0.50 -1.33 -4.66
N PHE A 93 -0.54 -2.54 -4.08
CA PHE A 93 0.66 -3.28 -3.75
C PHE A 93 1.57 -3.47 -4.97
N GLU A 94 0.98 -3.72 -6.15
CA GLU A 94 1.74 -3.96 -7.37
C GLU A 94 2.50 -2.74 -7.88
N ASP A 95 2.02 -1.54 -7.53
CA ASP A 95 2.71 -0.32 -7.93
C ASP A 95 4.11 -0.23 -7.29
N PHE A 96 4.38 -0.94 -6.18
CA PHE A 96 5.72 -1.02 -5.61
C PHE A 96 6.75 -1.62 -6.58
N PHE A 97 6.39 -2.60 -7.42
CA PHE A 97 7.30 -3.14 -8.43
C PHE A 97 7.76 -2.07 -9.43
N LYS A 98 6.93 -1.05 -9.66
CA LYS A 98 7.29 0.12 -10.49
C LYS A 98 8.07 1.15 -9.69
N TYR A 99 7.67 1.42 -8.45
CA TYR A 99 8.30 2.43 -7.61
C TYR A 99 9.76 2.11 -7.26
N VAL A 100 10.08 0.82 -7.05
CA VAL A 100 11.47 0.39 -6.77
C VAL A 100 12.40 0.45 -7.99
N GLU A 101 11.84 0.64 -9.20
CA GLU A 101 12.58 0.78 -10.46
C GLU A 101 12.64 2.24 -10.94
N MET A 102 12.22 3.20 -10.12
CA MET A 102 12.31 4.62 -10.47
C MET A 102 13.78 5.06 -10.65
N SER A 103 14.01 5.94 -11.62
CA SER A 103 15.34 6.47 -11.92
C SER A 103 15.89 7.38 -10.82
N THR A 104 15.01 7.99 -10.02
CA THR A 104 15.39 8.80 -8.86
C THR A 104 15.72 7.91 -7.68
N PHE A 105 17.01 7.83 -7.34
CA PHE A 105 17.54 6.93 -6.30
C PHE A 105 16.83 7.06 -4.95
N ASP A 106 16.64 8.29 -4.43
CA ASP A 106 16.05 8.49 -3.10
C ASP A 106 14.62 7.94 -3.03
N ILE A 107 13.83 8.17 -4.09
CA ILE A 107 12.45 7.69 -4.19
C ILE A 107 12.42 6.16 -4.32
N ALA A 108 13.25 5.59 -5.20
CA ALA A 108 13.31 4.15 -5.39
C ALA A 108 13.78 3.42 -4.12
N SER A 109 14.75 4.00 -3.40
CA SER A 109 15.26 3.45 -2.15
C SER A 109 14.23 3.49 -1.03
N ASP A 110 13.47 4.59 -0.89
CA ASP A 110 12.40 4.71 0.11
C ASP A 110 11.22 3.77 -0.21
N ALA A 111 10.84 3.69 -1.49
CA ALA A 111 9.85 2.73 -1.97
C ALA A 111 10.29 1.29 -1.67
N PHE A 112 11.57 0.95 -1.88
CA PHE A 112 12.10 -0.37 -1.57
C PHE A 112 12.10 -0.66 -0.07
N ALA A 113 12.46 0.32 0.77
CA ALA A 113 12.40 0.16 2.22
C ALA A 113 10.96 -0.15 2.69
N THR A 114 9.98 0.57 2.15
CA THR A 114 8.56 0.31 2.40
C THR A 114 8.12 -1.06 1.88
N PHE A 115 8.46 -1.41 0.64
CA PHE A 115 8.14 -2.71 0.04
C PHE A 115 8.72 -3.87 0.85
N LYS A 116 9.97 -3.75 1.29
CA LYS A 116 10.60 -4.71 2.19
C LYS A 116 9.86 -4.81 3.51
N ASP A 117 9.48 -3.69 4.12
CA ASP A 117 8.77 -3.69 5.39
C ASP A 117 7.40 -4.38 5.29
N LEU A 118 6.65 -4.11 4.21
CA LEU A 118 5.40 -4.80 3.87
C LEU A 118 5.60 -6.32 3.83
N LEU A 119 6.67 -6.77 3.18
CA LEU A 119 6.96 -8.20 2.99
C LEU A 119 7.68 -8.87 4.16
N THR A 120 8.05 -8.15 5.22
CA THR A 120 8.87 -8.75 6.30
C THR A 120 8.40 -8.46 7.71
N ARG A 121 7.54 -7.46 7.94
CA ARG A 121 7.09 -7.07 9.28
C ARG A 121 6.15 -8.11 9.92
N HIS A 122 5.07 -8.48 9.23
CA HIS A 122 4.03 -9.38 9.78
C HIS A 122 4.13 -10.79 9.19
N LYS A 123 5.10 -11.56 9.69
CA LYS A 123 5.53 -12.86 9.12
C LYS A 123 4.41 -13.82 8.73
N LEU A 124 3.46 -14.10 9.63
CA LEU A 124 2.37 -15.05 9.37
C LEU A 124 1.44 -14.57 8.25
N MET A 125 1.09 -13.28 8.28
CA MET A 125 0.21 -12.67 7.28
C MET A 125 0.88 -12.61 5.91
N VAL A 126 2.17 -12.27 5.86
CA VAL A 126 2.92 -12.24 4.61
C VAL A 126 3.07 -13.65 4.04
N ALA A 127 3.35 -14.66 4.87
CA ALA A 127 3.41 -16.04 4.42
C ALA A 127 2.10 -16.48 3.75
N GLU A 128 0.95 -16.20 4.39
CA GLU A 128 -0.37 -16.48 3.81
C GLU A 128 -0.61 -15.72 2.50
N PHE A 129 -0.24 -14.44 2.45
CA PHE A 129 -0.38 -13.60 1.26
C PHE A 129 0.46 -14.13 0.09
N LEU A 130 1.74 -14.42 0.32
CA LEU A 130 2.68 -14.91 -0.69
C LEU A 130 2.29 -16.29 -1.19
N GLU A 131 1.80 -17.17 -0.32
CA GLU A 131 1.34 -18.50 -0.71
C GLU A 131 0.10 -18.42 -1.62
N LYS A 132 -0.89 -17.58 -1.28
CA LYS A 132 -2.10 -17.38 -2.09
C LYS A 132 -1.83 -16.69 -3.43
N ASN A 133 -0.84 -15.80 -3.50
CA ASN A 133 -0.56 -14.97 -4.67
C ASN A 133 0.77 -15.33 -5.38
N TYR A 134 1.29 -16.54 -5.14
CA TYR A 134 2.64 -16.93 -5.51
C TYR A 134 2.99 -16.62 -6.97
N GLU A 135 2.22 -17.12 -7.93
CA GLU A 135 2.52 -16.97 -9.36
C GLU A 135 2.61 -15.49 -9.75
N ARG A 136 1.61 -14.70 -9.34
CA ARG A 136 1.53 -13.27 -9.66
C ARG A 136 2.74 -12.51 -9.09
N ILE A 137 3.01 -12.71 -7.80
CA ILE A 137 4.06 -11.99 -7.08
C ILE A 137 5.46 -12.37 -7.57
N PHE A 138 5.76 -13.66 -7.68
CA PHE A 138 7.10 -14.11 -8.04
C PHE A 138 7.43 -13.90 -9.52
N ASN A 139 6.44 -13.89 -10.41
CA ASN A 139 6.64 -13.49 -11.81
C ASN A 139 7.07 -12.01 -11.93
N ASP A 140 6.49 -11.12 -11.14
CA ASP A 140 6.91 -9.71 -11.11
C ASP A 140 8.23 -9.53 -10.34
N TYR A 141 8.44 -10.31 -9.28
CA TYR A 141 9.68 -10.29 -8.52
C TYR A 141 10.89 -10.73 -9.35
N GLU A 142 10.72 -11.71 -10.25
CA GLU A 142 11.79 -12.16 -11.15
C GLU A 142 12.33 -11.03 -12.03
N LYS A 143 11.48 -10.07 -12.42
CA LYS A 143 11.90 -8.88 -13.19
C LYS A 143 12.88 -8.03 -12.40
N LEU A 144 12.67 -7.89 -11.08
CA LEU A 144 13.58 -7.14 -10.21
C LEU A 144 14.96 -7.81 -10.10
N LEU A 145 15.02 -9.14 -10.15
CA LEU A 145 16.28 -9.90 -10.15
C LEU A 145 17.08 -9.71 -11.45
N HIS A 146 16.40 -9.31 -12.52
CA HIS A 146 16.97 -9.00 -13.83
C HIS A 146 17.05 -7.50 -14.10
N SER A 147 16.83 -6.64 -13.09
CA SER A 147 16.92 -5.19 -13.25
C SER A 147 18.32 -4.74 -13.70
N GLU A 148 18.36 -3.76 -14.61
CA GLU A 148 19.57 -3.05 -15.00
C GLU A 148 20.07 -2.12 -13.88
N ASN A 149 19.20 -1.76 -12.93
CA ASN A 149 19.61 -1.03 -11.74
C ASN A 149 20.31 -1.98 -10.75
N TYR A 150 21.63 -1.85 -10.64
CA TYR A 150 22.46 -2.65 -9.75
C TYR A 150 21.96 -2.66 -8.29
N VAL A 151 21.50 -1.52 -7.78
CA VAL A 151 21.00 -1.43 -6.40
C VAL A 151 19.71 -2.22 -6.26
N THR A 152 18.74 -2.01 -7.15
CA THR A 152 17.46 -2.73 -7.14
C THR A 152 17.69 -4.23 -7.26
N LYS A 153 18.52 -4.67 -8.22
CA LYS A 153 18.89 -6.08 -8.39
C LYS A 153 19.51 -6.68 -7.13
N ARG A 154 20.49 -5.99 -6.54
CA ARG A 154 21.19 -6.47 -5.34
C ARG A 154 20.26 -6.54 -4.12
N GLN A 155 19.44 -5.51 -3.89
CA GLN A 155 18.52 -5.48 -2.75
C GLN A 155 17.38 -6.49 -2.91
N SER A 156 16.86 -6.66 -4.12
CA SER A 156 15.84 -7.67 -4.43
C SER A 156 16.36 -9.09 -4.22
N LEU A 157 17.58 -9.39 -4.66
CA LEU A 157 18.20 -10.69 -4.39
C LEU A 157 18.39 -10.94 -2.88
N LYS A 158 18.82 -9.90 -2.14
CA LYS A 158 18.96 -10.00 -0.69
C LYS A 158 17.61 -10.25 0.00
N LEU A 159 16.57 -9.50 -0.38
CA LEU A 159 15.23 -9.64 0.18
C LEU A 159 14.63 -11.00 -0.18
N LEU A 160 14.81 -11.50 -1.39
CA LEU A 160 14.41 -12.86 -1.77
C LEU A 160 15.03 -13.89 -0.81
N GLY A 161 16.34 -13.79 -0.55
CA GLY A 161 17.01 -14.63 0.43
C GLY A 161 16.40 -14.55 1.82
N GLU A 162 16.08 -13.33 2.29
CA GLU A 162 15.38 -13.13 3.58
C GLU A 162 13.98 -13.77 3.59
N LEU A 163 13.24 -13.73 2.48
CA LEU A 163 11.90 -14.30 2.36
C LEU A 163 11.93 -15.83 2.33
N ILE A 164 12.75 -16.44 1.48
CA ILE A 164 12.78 -17.90 1.31
C ILE A 164 13.42 -18.62 2.50
N LEU A 165 14.33 -17.96 3.23
CA LEU A 165 14.97 -18.55 4.41
C LEU A 165 14.15 -18.33 5.70
N ASP A 166 13.04 -17.59 5.64
CA ASP A 166 12.16 -17.42 6.79
C ASP A 166 11.36 -18.69 7.04
N ARG A 167 11.38 -19.18 8.29
CA ARG A 167 10.67 -20.41 8.70
C ARG A 167 9.16 -20.38 8.41
N HIS A 168 8.54 -19.21 8.41
CA HIS A 168 7.11 -19.08 8.13
C HIS A 168 6.80 -19.25 6.64
N ASN A 169 7.81 -19.09 5.78
CA ASN A 169 7.71 -19.20 4.33
C ASN A 169 8.20 -20.57 3.81
N PHE A 170 8.19 -21.61 4.64
CA PHE A 170 8.70 -22.94 4.25
C PHE A 170 8.01 -23.47 2.97
N SER A 171 6.68 -23.37 2.87
CA SER A 171 5.93 -23.79 1.67
C SER A 171 6.38 -23.02 0.42
N ILE A 172 6.61 -21.71 0.56
CA ILE A 172 7.05 -20.82 -0.53
C ILE A 172 8.48 -21.18 -0.95
N MET A 173 9.38 -21.42 0.00
CA MET A 173 10.74 -21.87 -0.25
C MET A 173 10.76 -23.18 -1.04
N THR A 174 9.99 -24.18 -0.59
CA THR A 174 9.91 -25.49 -1.29
C THR A 174 9.33 -25.36 -2.69
N LYS A 175 8.45 -24.38 -2.93
CA LYS A 175 7.92 -24.12 -4.27
C LYS A 175 8.90 -23.37 -5.18
N TYR A 176 9.80 -22.57 -4.59
CA TYR A 176 10.74 -21.73 -5.31
C TYR A 176 12.00 -22.47 -5.79
N ILE A 177 12.44 -23.51 -5.04
CA ILE A 177 13.64 -24.31 -5.31
C ILE A 177 13.28 -25.56 -6.12
#